data_AF-A0A1V6A605-F1
#
_entry.id   AF-A0A1V6A605-F1
#
_cell.length_a   1.000
_cell.length_b   1.000
_cell.length_c   1.000
_cell.angle_alpha   90.00
_cell.angle_beta   90.00
_cell.angle_gamma   90.00
#
_symmetry.space_group_name_H-M   'P 1'
#
loop_
_entity.id
_entity.type
_entity.pdbx_description
1 polymer ?
#
loop_
_entity_poly.entity_id
_entity_poly.type
_entity_poly.pdbx_seq_one_letter_code
_entity_poly.pdbx_strand_id
1 'polypeptide(L)'
;MARSYYSQPIENFINENENSVLGKLVSSCHYNIEDRQKFAWIEEIKILKDQLQLIQGHICFEFSIPRMGKRADCVLIIDSKIIVVEFKIGSSSFDSQALEQVLDYSLDLKNFHEGSHQKPIIPILIASEAFSTPWNLSFFEDFVATPIKSNGNNLKEILTKLFETSFDAVPIMAADWECSQYKPTPTIIEAAQALYRGHRVEEISRSDAGAINLSKTSLSISNIIHQSRLHGRKSICFLTGVPGAGKNSSRSKLGEFKS
;
A
#
# COMPACT_ATOMS: atom_id res chain seq x y z
N MET A 1 -10.28 14.88 -5.80
CA MET A 1 -11.21 13.72 -5.89
C MET A 1 -11.08 12.92 -4.61
N ALA A 2 -12.19 12.37 -4.10
CA ALA A 2 -12.16 11.47 -2.94
C ALA A 2 -11.33 10.22 -3.27
N ARG A 3 -10.50 9.76 -2.33
CA ARG A 3 -9.61 8.60 -2.54
C ARG A 3 -10.30 7.27 -2.42
N SER A 4 -11.39 7.23 -1.68
CA SER A 4 -12.29 6.10 -1.50
C SER A 4 -13.63 6.39 -2.18
N TYR A 5 -14.37 5.35 -2.54
CA TYR A 5 -15.76 5.52 -3.03
C TYR A 5 -16.76 5.67 -1.89
N TYR A 6 -16.41 5.11 -0.73
CA TYR A 6 -17.15 5.25 0.51
C TYR A 6 -16.15 5.34 1.67
N SER A 7 -16.38 6.28 2.58
CA SER A 7 -15.56 6.48 3.78
C SER A 7 -16.44 6.96 4.92
N GLN A 8 -16.38 6.26 6.06
CA GLN A 8 -17.15 6.54 7.27
C GLN A 8 -16.45 5.95 8.51
N PRO A 9 -16.73 6.50 9.72
CA PRO A 9 -16.52 5.77 10.96
C PRO A 9 -17.20 4.38 10.90
N ILE A 10 -16.58 3.36 11.48
CA ILE A 10 -17.10 1.98 11.46
C ILE A 10 -18.51 1.91 12.06
N GLU A 11 -18.76 2.66 13.14
CA GLU A 11 -20.09 2.76 13.76
C GLU A 11 -21.16 3.26 12.78
N ASN A 12 -20.86 4.31 12.01
CA ASN A 12 -21.78 4.83 11.00
C ASN A 12 -22.02 3.80 9.89
N PHE A 13 -20.97 3.12 9.44
CA PHE A 13 -21.08 2.07 8.41
C PHE A 13 -21.96 0.90 8.86
N ILE A 14 -21.80 0.45 10.11
CA ILE A 14 -22.62 -0.62 10.68
C ILE A 14 -24.11 -0.23 10.67
N ASN A 15 -24.41 1.00 11.12
CA ASN A 15 -25.76 1.51 11.29
C ASN A 15 -26.44 1.96 9.98
N GLU A 16 -25.66 2.29 8.95
CA GLU A 16 -26.18 2.71 7.65
C GLU A 16 -26.82 1.53 6.89
N ASN A 17 -27.94 1.70 6.20
CA ASN A 17 -28.55 0.60 5.43
C ASN A 17 -27.61 0.05 4.32
N GLU A 18 -27.55 -1.27 4.12
CA GLU A 18 -26.67 -1.91 3.12
C GLU A 18 -26.88 -1.38 1.70
N ASN A 19 -28.13 -1.13 1.30
CA ASN A 19 -28.44 -0.57 -0.02
C ASN A 19 -27.98 0.89 -0.15
N SER A 20 -27.93 1.64 0.96
CA SER A 20 -27.40 3.01 0.97
C SER A 20 -25.89 3.00 0.77
N VAL A 21 -25.16 2.12 1.48
CA VAL A 21 -23.72 1.94 1.28
C VAL A 21 -23.43 1.52 -0.16
N LEU A 22 -24.14 0.52 -0.68
CA LEU A 22 -24.02 0.08 -2.08
C LEU A 22 -24.34 1.22 -3.06
N GLY A 23 -25.39 2.00 -2.80
CA GLY A 23 -25.77 3.15 -3.61
C GLY A 23 -24.66 4.20 -3.68
N LYS A 24 -23.98 4.48 -2.56
CA LYS A 24 -22.81 5.37 -2.51
C LYS A 24 -21.65 4.82 -3.34
N LEU A 25 -21.30 3.53 -3.19
CA LEU A 25 -20.25 2.88 -4.00
C LEU A 25 -20.54 2.98 -5.50
N VAL A 26 -21.78 2.65 -5.89
CA VAL A 26 -22.25 2.72 -7.28
C VAL A 26 -22.18 4.15 -7.81
N SER A 27 -22.61 5.14 -7.03
CA SER A 27 -22.61 6.54 -7.45
C SER A 27 -21.21 7.15 -7.61
N SER A 28 -20.25 6.66 -6.82
CA SER A 28 -18.85 7.10 -6.85
C SER A 28 -18.03 6.39 -7.94
N CYS A 29 -18.50 5.27 -8.46
CA CYS A 29 -17.82 4.55 -9.54
C CYS A 29 -18.09 5.22 -10.89
N HIS A 30 -17.04 5.71 -11.54
CA HIS A 30 -17.13 6.43 -12.83
C HIS A 30 -17.08 5.50 -14.06
N TYR A 31 -17.07 4.18 -13.86
CA TYR A 31 -17.00 3.18 -14.91
C TYR A 31 -18.29 2.37 -14.98
N ASN A 32 -18.49 1.66 -16.09
CA ASN A 32 -19.64 0.77 -16.21
C ASN A 32 -19.50 -0.39 -15.21
N ILE A 33 -20.44 -0.48 -14.26
CA ILE A 33 -20.37 -1.44 -13.16
C ILE A 33 -20.96 -2.76 -13.61
N GLU A 34 -20.10 -3.78 -13.71
CA GLU A 34 -20.52 -5.15 -13.96
C GLU A 34 -21.33 -5.72 -12.78
N ASP A 35 -22.29 -6.60 -13.05
CA ASP A 35 -23.11 -7.21 -12.00
C ASP A 35 -22.28 -8.04 -11.02
N ARG A 36 -21.14 -8.59 -11.48
CA ARG A 36 -20.17 -9.28 -10.64
C ARG A 36 -19.58 -8.37 -9.56
N GLN A 37 -19.26 -7.11 -9.91
CA GLN A 37 -18.72 -6.15 -8.95
C GLN A 37 -19.78 -5.75 -7.91
N LYS A 38 -21.03 -5.54 -8.34
CA LYS A 38 -22.13 -5.26 -7.40
C LYS A 38 -22.34 -6.41 -6.43
N PHE A 39 -22.31 -7.65 -6.94
CA PHE A 39 -22.42 -8.84 -6.11
C PHE A 39 -21.28 -8.93 -5.08
N ALA A 40 -20.05 -8.67 -5.51
CA ALA A 40 -18.90 -8.64 -4.60
C ALA A 40 -19.10 -7.60 -3.48
N TRP A 41 -19.44 -6.36 -3.83
CA TRP A 41 -19.72 -5.32 -2.82
C TRP A 41 -20.84 -5.69 -1.86
N ILE A 42 -21.92 -6.31 -2.32
CA ILE A 42 -23.02 -6.75 -1.45
C ILE A 42 -22.50 -7.72 -0.39
N GLU A 43 -21.71 -8.72 -0.80
CA GLU A 43 -21.17 -9.72 0.12
C GLU A 43 -20.09 -9.13 1.05
N GLU A 44 -19.23 -8.25 0.55
CA GLU A 44 -18.24 -7.53 1.34
C GLU A 44 -18.89 -6.65 2.43
N ILE A 45 -19.95 -5.92 2.08
CA ILE A 45 -20.70 -5.08 3.02
C ILE A 45 -21.28 -5.95 4.14
N LYS A 46 -21.92 -7.08 3.81
CA LYS A 46 -22.51 -7.99 4.81
C LYS A 46 -21.43 -8.56 5.74
N ILE A 47 -20.35 -9.09 5.18
CA ILE A 47 -19.23 -9.66 5.95
C ILE A 47 -18.65 -8.60 6.89
N LEU A 48 -18.34 -7.41 6.39
CA LEU A 48 -17.72 -6.36 7.20
C LEU A 48 -18.68 -5.82 8.27
N LYS A 49 -19.98 -5.73 8.01
CA LYS A 49 -20.94 -5.33 9.04
C LYS A 49 -21.04 -6.33 10.18
N ASP A 50 -21.04 -7.62 9.88
CA ASP A 50 -21.05 -8.67 10.90
C ASP A 50 -19.73 -8.69 11.68
N GLN A 51 -18.60 -8.66 10.97
CA GLN A 51 -17.27 -8.85 11.54
C GLN A 51 -16.70 -7.61 12.25
N LEU A 52 -17.20 -6.42 11.94
CA LEU A 52 -16.73 -5.18 12.58
C LEU A 52 -17.61 -4.74 13.78
N GLN A 53 -18.59 -5.54 14.20
CA GLN A 53 -19.39 -5.24 15.39
C GLN A 53 -18.50 -5.01 16.62
N LEU A 54 -18.71 -3.87 17.30
CA LEU A 54 -17.95 -3.40 18.46
C LEU A 54 -16.49 -3.00 18.17
N ILE A 55 -16.09 -2.92 16.90
CA ILE A 55 -14.79 -2.39 16.50
C ILE A 55 -14.91 -0.88 16.30
N GLN A 56 -14.06 -0.12 16.96
CA GLN A 56 -13.93 1.32 16.74
C GLN A 56 -12.89 1.59 15.64
N GLY A 57 -13.09 2.64 14.86
CA GLY A 57 -12.18 3.02 13.79
C GLY A 57 -12.91 3.58 12.60
N HIS A 58 -12.24 3.55 11.46
CA HIS A 58 -12.74 4.11 10.21
C HIS A 58 -12.58 3.11 9.06
N ILE A 59 -13.54 3.11 8.14
CA ILE A 59 -13.58 2.20 7.00
C ILE A 59 -13.62 2.98 5.69
N CYS A 60 -12.76 2.60 4.75
CA CYS A 60 -12.68 3.14 3.41
C CYS A 60 -12.86 2.01 2.40
N PHE A 61 -13.95 1.99 1.65
CA PHE A 61 -14.09 1.07 0.53
C PHE A 61 -13.48 1.64 -0.73
N GLU A 62 -12.97 0.74 -1.55
CA GLU A 62 -12.43 1.04 -2.87
C GLU A 62 -11.39 2.16 -2.73
N PHE A 63 -10.36 1.97 -1.91
CA PHE A 63 -9.34 2.99 -1.67
C PHE A 63 -8.32 2.99 -2.81
N SER A 64 -8.11 4.15 -3.43
CA SER A 64 -7.23 4.29 -4.59
C SER A 64 -5.76 4.02 -4.26
N ILE A 65 -5.11 3.21 -5.10
CA ILE A 65 -3.67 2.91 -5.09
C ILE A 65 -3.08 3.45 -6.41
N PRO A 66 -2.70 4.76 -6.46
CA PRO A 66 -2.45 5.45 -7.73
C PRO A 66 -1.34 4.84 -8.58
N ARG A 67 -0.23 4.39 -7.98
CA ARG A 67 0.90 3.82 -8.73
C ARG A 67 0.50 2.60 -9.55
N MET A 68 -0.45 1.82 -9.03
CA MET A 68 -0.89 0.58 -9.64
C MET A 68 -2.08 0.79 -10.57
N GLY A 69 -2.72 1.96 -10.55
CA GLY A 69 -3.97 2.19 -11.26
C GLY A 69 -5.10 1.28 -10.76
N LYS A 70 -5.03 0.86 -9.49
CA LYS A 70 -5.95 -0.09 -8.86
C LYS A 70 -6.54 0.52 -7.59
N ARG A 71 -7.44 -0.22 -6.94
CA ARG A 71 -8.05 0.12 -5.66
C ARG A 71 -7.95 -1.10 -4.75
N ALA A 72 -7.71 -0.87 -3.46
CA ALA A 72 -7.89 -1.89 -2.44
C ALA A 72 -9.38 -1.96 -2.10
N ASP A 73 -9.93 -3.17 -1.98
CA ASP A 73 -11.36 -3.37 -1.73
C ASP A 73 -11.81 -2.63 -0.47
N CYS A 74 -11.01 -2.73 0.60
CA CYS A 74 -11.25 -2.00 1.83
C CYS A 74 -9.93 -1.63 2.55
N VAL A 75 -9.90 -0.47 3.20
CA VAL A 75 -8.88 -0.08 4.16
C VAL A 75 -9.55 0.29 5.47
N LEU A 76 -9.10 -0.32 6.56
CA LEU A 76 -9.53 0.03 7.91
C LEU A 76 -8.42 0.80 8.61
N ILE A 77 -8.81 1.87 9.29
CA ILE A 77 -7.92 2.66 10.15
C ILE A 77 -8.41 2.41 11.57
N ILE A 78 -7.60 1.69 12.34
CA ILE A 78 -7.98 1.34 13.70
C ILE A 78 -6.81 1.62 14.63
N ASP A 79 -7.06 2.51 15.58
CA ASP A 79 -6.05 3.01 16.50
C ASP A 79 -4.82 3.54 15.71
N SER A 80 -3.63 3.00 15.93
CA SER A 80 -2.40 3.43 15.25
C SER A 80 -2.08 2.63 13.99
N LYS A 81 -2.99 1.74 13.53
CA LYS A 81 -2.72 0.72 12.52
C LYS A 81 -3.58 0.92 11.27
N ILE A 82 -3.00 0.55 10.12
CA ILE A 82 -3.69 0.53 8.83
C ILE A 82 -3.86 -0.93 8.44
N ILE A 83 -5.10 -1.36 8.19
CA ILE A 83 -5.40 -2.71 7.75
C ILE A 83 -5.87 -2.61 6.30
N VAL A 84 -5.13 -3.25 5.38
CA VAL A 84 -5.47 -3.28 3.96
C VAL A 84 -6.13 -4.61 3.67
N VAL A 85 -7.34 -4.58 3.13
CA VAL A 85 -8.16 -5.77 2.93
C VAL A 85 -8.39 -5.98 1.43
N GLU A 86 -8.17 -7.21 1.00
CA GLU A 86 -8.54 -7.72 -0.33
C GLU A 86 -9.50 -8.90 -0.14
N PHE A 87 -10.57 -8.93 -0.91
CA PHE A 87 -11.57 -9.99 -0.90
C PHE A 87 -11.43 -10.93 -2.10
N LYS A 88 -11.78 -12.19 -1.84
CA LYS A 88 -12.07 -13.22 -2.83
C LYS A 88 -13.39 -13.89 -2.45
N ILE A 89 -14.48 -13.21 -2.79
CA ILE A 89 -15.85 -13.70 -2.55
C ILE A 89 -16.08 -15.03 -3.28
N GLY A 90 -16.62 -16.01 -2.54
CA GLY A 90 -16.86 -17.37 -3.02
C GLY A 90 -15.64 -18.29 -3.04
N SER A 91 -14.44 -17.78 -2.70
CA SER A 91 -13.22 -18.60 -2.70
C SER A 91 -13.10 -19.41 -1.41
N SER A 92 -12.78 -20.70 -1.56
CA SER A 92 -12.43 -21.60 -0.45
C SER A 92 -10.92 -21.74 -0.25
N SER A 93 -10.11 -21.00 -1.02
CA SER A 93 -8.64 -21.04 -0.95
C SER A 93 -8.01 -19.65 -0.96
N PHE A 94 -6.78 -19.60 -0.45
CA PHE A 94 -5.95 -18.39 -0.40
C PHE A 94 -4.99 -18.38 -1.59
N ASP A 95 -5.44 -17.80 -2.69
CA ASP A 95 -4.65 -17.69 -3.91
C ASP A 95 -3.38 -16.84 -3.70
N SER A 96 -2.25 -17.29 -4.24
CA SER A 96 -0.96 -16.62 -4.03
C SER A 96 -0.90 -15.25 -4.71
N GLN A 97 -1.57 -15.07 -5.85
CA GLN A 97 -1.66 -13.78 -6.53
C GLN A 97 -2.48 -12.79 -5.70
N ALA A 98 -3.54 -13.26 -5.04
CA ALA A 98 -4.33 -12.42 -4.12
C ALA A 98 -3.53 -11.99 -2.88
N LEU A 99 -2.70 -12.88 -2.32
CA LEU A 99 -1.80 -12.56 -1.22
C LEU A 99 -0.72 -11.55 -1.64
N GLU A 100 -0.13 -11.73 -2.83
CA GLU A 100 0.83 -10.78 -3.40
C GLU A 100 0.18 -9.42 -3.67
N GLN A 101 -1.06 -9.40 -4.18
CA GLN A 101 -1.80 -8.17 -4.46
C GLN A 101 -2.05 -7.34 -3.19
N VAL A 102 -2.55 -7.94 -2.12
CA VAL A 102 -2.81 -7.19 -0.87
C VAL A 102 -1.50 -6.71 -0.22
N LEU A 103 -0.42 -7.49 -0.35
CA LEU A 103 0.91 -7.07 0.06
C LEU A 103 1.42 -5.88 -0.77
N ASP A 104 1.27 -5.92 -2.08
CA ASP A 104 1.66 -4.84 -3.00
C ASP A 104 0.91 -3.55 -2.70
N TYR A 105 -0.40 -3.61 -2.40
CA TYR A 105 -1.18 -2.45 -1.96
C TYR A 105 -0.65 -1.88 -0.65
N SER A 106 -0.32 -2.76 0.31
CA SER A 106 0.24 -2.36 1.59
C SER A 106 1.61 -1.68 1.43
N LEU A 107 2.48 -2.25 0.59
CA LEU A 107 3.78 -1.66 0.24
C LEU A 107 3.61 -0.34 -0.53
N ASP A 108 2.57 -0.22 -1.37
CA ASP A 108 2.29 1.03 -2.07
C ASP A 108 1.94 2.15 -1.09
N LEU A 109 1.00 1.88 -0.18
CA LEU A 109 0.66 2.82 0.88
C LEU A 109 1.90 3.15 1.72
N LYS A 110 2.66 2.14 2.16
CA LYS A 110 3.85 2.34 2.98
C LYS A 110 4.86 3.30 2.35
N ASN A 111 5.09 3.16 1.05
CA ASN A 111 6.17 3.88 0.37
C ASN A 111 5.69 5.18 -0.28
N PHE A 112 4.41 5.29 -0.61
CA PHE A 112 3.91 6.36 -1.47
C PHE A 112 2.74 7.16 -0.90
N HIS A 113 2.23 6.79 0.28
CA HIS A 113 1.18 7.53 0.97
C HIS A 113 1.76 8.16 2.24
N GLU A 114 1.86 9.49 2.28
CA GLU A 114 2.52 10.20 3.39
C GLU A 114 1.96 9.83 4.76
N GLY A 115 0.64 9.74 4.89
CA GLY A 115 -0.01 9.36 6.15
C GLY A 115 0.33 7.94 6.62
N SER A 116 0.84 7.08 5.73
CA SER A 116 1.19 5.69 6.01
C SER A 116 2.69 5.46 6.29
N HIS A 117 3.56 6.42 5.98
CA HIS A 117 5.03 6.23 6.00
C HIS A 117 5.57 5.70 7.35
N GLN A 118 5.00 6.15 8.46
CA GLN A 118 5.45 5.78 9.81
C GLN A 118 4.44 4.90 10.56
N LYS A 119 3.46 4.33 9.85
CA LYS A 119 2.40 3.53 10.45
C LYS A 119 2.61 2.03 10.15
N PRO A 120 2.30 1.14 11.10
CA PRO A 120 2.19 -0.29 10.82
C PRO A 120 1.07 -0.54 9.81
N ILE A 121 1.34 -1.37 8.80
CA ILE A 121 0.35 -1.76 7.79
C ILE A 121 0.19 -3.26 7.79
N ILE A 122 -1.05 -3.73 7.90
CA ILE A 122 -1.37 -5.15 8.05
C ILE A 122 -2.24 -5.57 6.86
N PRO A 123 -1.67 -6.30 5.87
CA PRO A 123 -2.45 -6.87 4.79
C PRO A 123 -3.29 -8.06 5.28
N ILE A 124 -4.57 -8.09 4.91
CA ILE A 124 -5.48 -9.21 5.17
C ILE A 124 -6.15 -9.63 3.86
N LEU A 125 -6.00 -10.90 3.50
CA LEU A 125 -6.77 -11.51 2.42
C LEU A 125 -7.97 -12.25 3.02
N ILE A 126 -9.17 -11.90 2.57
CA ILE A 126 -10.42 -12.57 2.94
C ILE A 126 -10.90 -13.48 1.80
N ALA A 127 -10.81 -14.79 1.98
CA ALA A 127 -11.45 -15.77 1.12
C ALA A 127 -12.74 -16.25 1.81
N SER A 128 -13.92 -15.82 1.32
CA SER A 128 -15.15 -15.84 2.12
C SER A 128 -15.57 -17.25 2.58
N GLU A 129 -15.30 -18.28 1.77
CA GLU A 129 -15.67 -19.68 2.01
C GLU A 129 -14.50 -20.55 2.50
N ALA A 130 -13.34 -19.94 2.80
CA ALA A 130 -12.17 -20.69 3.23
C ALA A 130 -12.27 -21.12 4.70
N PHE A 131 -11.69 -22.26 5.04
CA PHE A 131 -11.52 -22.66 6.44
C PHE A 131 -10.55 -21.72 7.17
N SER A 132 -10.80 -21.52 8.46
CA SER A 132 -9.89 -20.75 9.32
C SER A 132 -8.52 -21.42 9.36
N THR A 133 -7.47 -20.64 9.10
CA THR A 133 -6.08 -21.09 9.21
C THR A 133 -5.39 -20.42 10.38
N PRO A 134 -4.47 -21.10 11.09
CA PRO A 134 -3.58 -20.44 12.03
C PRO A 134 -2.82 -19.31 11.34
N TRP A 135 -2.62 -18.21 12.07
CA TRP A 135 -1.89 -17.05 11.60
C TRP A 135 -1.02 -16.51 12.74
N ASN A 136 0.06 -15.85 12.37
CA ASN A 136 0.96 -15.18 13.30
C ASN A 136 1.21 -13.78 12.75
N LEU A 137 1.26 -12.79 13.63
CA LEU A 137 1.65 -11.44 13.25
C LEU A 137 3.18 -11.37 13.14
N SER A 138 3.68 -11.08 11.94
CA SER A 138 5.10 -10.86 11.68
C SER A 138 5.25 -9.64 10.78
N PHE A 139 6.25 -8.82 11.06
CA PHE A 139 6.54 -7.60 10.32
C PHE A 139 7.86 -7.72 9.56
N PHE A 140 7.89 -7.12 8.37
CA PHE A 140 9.12 -6.75 7.70
C PHE A 140 9.75 -5.53 8.39
N GLU A 141 10.99 -5.20 8.03
CA GLU A 141 11.75 -4.08 8.63
C GLU A 141 11.07 -2.72 8.44
N ASP A 142 10.21 -2.59 7.43
CA ASP A 142 9.47 -1.37 7.12
C ASP A 142 8.11 -1.28 7.84
N PHE A 143 7.82 -2.14 8.81
CA PHE A 143 6.53 -2.22 9.52
C PHE A 143 5.32 -2.57 8.64
N VAL A 144 5.53 -3.16 7.46
CA VAL A 144 4.48 -3.89 6.76
C VAL A 144 4.46 -5.33 7.26
N ALA A 145 3.28 -5.87 7.58
CA ALA A 145 3.16 -7.25 8.03
C ALA A 145 3.12 -8.25 6.86
N THR A 146 3.49 -9.50 7.13
CA THR A 146 3.16 -10.60 6.22
C THR A 146 1.64 -10.76 6.11
N PRO A 147 1.06 -11.03 4.92
CA PRO A 147 -0.39 -11.12 4.76
C PRO A 147 -1.05 -12.15 5.68
N ILE A 148 -2.09 -11.71 6.39
CA ILE A 148 -2.93 -12.58 7.22
C ILE A 148 -4.04 -13.17 6.35
N LYS A 149 -4.28 -14.46 6.53
CA LYS A 149 -5.35 -15.22 5.87
C LYS A 149 -6.60 -15.23 6.75
N SER A 150 -7.69 -14.69 6.23
CA SER A 150 -8.99 -14.55 6.90
C SER A 150 -10.10 -15.14 6.03
N ASN A 151 -11.23 -15.48 6.64
CA ASN A 151 -12.45 -15.87 5.93
C ASN A 151 -13.60 -14.94 6.31
N GLY A 152 -14.81 -15.25 5.85
CA GLY A 152 -16.00 -14.44 6.12
C GLY A 152 -16.37 -14.31 7.61
N ASN A 153 -15.79 -15.13 8.49
CA ASN A 153 -16.32 -15.34 9.84
C ASN A 153 -15.29 -15.11 10.97
N ASN A 154 -14.02 -14.89 10.65
CA ASN A 154 -12.94 -14.81 11.67
C ASN A 154 -12.20 -13.47 11.72
N LEU A 155 -12.60 -12.48 10.91
CA LEU A 155 -11.96 -11.17 10.88
C LEU A 155 -12.05 -10.47 12.25
N LYS A 156 -13.18 -10.58 12.95
CA LYS A 156 -13.35 -9.98 14.29
C LYS A 156 -12.30 -10.47 15.29
N GLU A 157 -12.07 -11.78 15.31
CA GLU A 157 -11.06 -12.41 16.18
C GLU A 157 -9.66 -11.91 15.84
N ILE A 158 -9.35 -11.83 14.53
CA ILE A 158 -8.07 -11.31 14.05
C ILE A 158 -7.86 -9.88 14.53
N LEU A 159 -8.81 -8.98 14.26
CA LEU A 159 -8.71 -7.57 14.65
C LEU A 159 -8.58 -7.39 16.16
N THR A 160 -9.35 -8.16 16.95
CA THR A 160 -9.28 -8.13 18.42
C THR A 160 -7.87 -8.47 18.92
N LYS A 161 -7.26 -9.53 18.40
CA LYS A 161 -5.88 -9.92 18.73
C LYS A 161 -4.85 -8.87 18.28
N LEU A 162 -5.09 -8.21 17.15
CA LEU A 162 -4.22 -7.12 16.69
C LEU A 162 -4.26 -5.89 17.62
N PHE A 163 -5.35 -5.66 18.37
CA PHE A 163 -5.42 -4.57 19.35
C PHE A 163 -4.62 -4.85 20.61
N GLU A 164 -4.51 -6.11 21.02
CA GLU A 164 -3.66 -6.50 22.16
C GLU A 164 -2.19 -6.16 21.88
N THR A 165 -1.79 -6.13 20.61
CA THR A 165 -0.48 -5.67 20.19
C THR A 165 -0.43 -4.14 20.18
N SER A 166 -0.06 -3.56 21.31
CA SER A 166 0.17 -2.11 21.42
C SER A 166 1.43 -1.71 20.65
N PHE A 167 1.32 -0.65 19.86
CA PHE A 167 2.47 0.08 19.35
C PHE A 167 2.55 1.39 20.13
N ASP A 168 3.76 1.85 20.48
CA ASP A 168 3.97 3.21 20.97
C ASP A 168 3.80 4.19 19.80
N ALA A 169 2.55 4.35 19.35
CA ALA A 169 2.21 5.13 18.18
C ALA A 169 0.91 5.89 18.41
N VAL A 170 0.90 7.16 18.01
CA VAL A 170 -0.27 8.02 18.10
C VAL A 170 -1.39 7.47 17.21
N PRO A 171 -2.64 7.39 17.71
CA PRO A 171 -3.80 7.01 16.91
C PRO A 171 -3.90 7.82 15.62
N ILE A 172 -4.35 7.17 14.55
CA ILE A 172 -4.48 7.79 13.23
C ILE A 172 -5.81 8.54 13.17
N MET A 173 -5.76 9.83 12.84
CA MET A 173 -6.95 10.58 12.42
C MET A 173 -7.26 10.23 10.96
N ALA A 174 -8.36 9.53 10.75
CA ALA A 174 -8.73 8.97 9.44
C ALA A 174 -8.83 10.04 8.35
N ALA A 175 -9.48 11.17 8.64
CA ALA A 175 -9.62 12.27 7.69
C ALA A 175 -8.26 12.82 7.22
N ASP A 176 -7.32 13.01 8.16
CA ASP A 176 -5.97 13.49 7.85
C ASP A 176 -5.18 12.46 7.04
N TRP A 177 -5.31 11.18 7.41
CA TRP A 177 -4.67 10.08 6.70
C TRP A 177 -5.18 10.00 5.25
N GLU A 178 -6.49 9.97 5.03
CA GLU A 178 -7.10 9.88 3.70
C GLU A 178 -6.70 11.06 2.79
N CYS A 179 -6.56 12.25 3.35
CA CYS A 179 -6.17 13.46 2.61
C CYS A 179 -4.65 13.64 2.46
N SER A 180 -3.83 12.87 3.16
CA SER A 180 -2.36 13.00 3.17
C SER A 180 -1.77 12.88 1.76
N GLN A 181 -0.64 13.51 1.44
CA GLN A 181 -0.20 13.57 0.04
C GLN A 181 0.27 12.21 -0.49
N TYR A 182 -0.02 11.92 -1.76
CA TYR A 182 0.68 10.86 -2.48
C TYR A 182 2.10 11.37 -2.77
N LYS A 183 3.09 10.72 -2.14
CA LYS A 183 4.51 11.04 -2.28
C LYS A 183 5.17 9.96 -3.15
N PRO A 184 5.30 10.16 -4.48
CA PRO A 184 6.10 9.28 -5.32
C PRO A 184 7.50 9.12 -4.69
N THR A 185 8.08 7.90 -4.71
CA THR A 185 9.46 7.69 -4.23
C THR A 185 10.34 8.74 -4.90
N PRO A 186 11.21 9.44 -4.14
CA PRO A 186 12.20 10.31 -4.73
C PRO A 186 12.90 9.55 -5.84
N THR A 187 13.01 10.16 -7.02
CA THR A 187 13.78 9.61 -8.12
C THR A 187 15.19 9.28 -7.62
N ILE A 188 15.89 8.36 -8.30
CA ILE A 188 17.28 8.02 -7.94
C ILE A 188 18.15 9.28 -7.80
N ILE A 189 17.83 10.34 -8.55
CA ILE A 189 18.49 11.65 -8.48
C ILE A 189 18.15 12.39 -7.20
N GLU A 190 16.87 12.48 -6.83
CA GLU A 190 16.45 13.14 -5.58
C GLU A 190 16.97 12.40 -4.35
N ALA A 191 16.97 11.07 -4.39
CA ALA A 191 17.57 10.23 -3.36
C ALA A 191 19.09 10.44 -3.28
N ALA A 192 19.80 10.44 -4.42
CA ALA A 192 21.23 10.72 -4.45
C ALA A 192 21.53 12.14 -3.95
N GLN A 193 20.78 13.15 -4.39
CA GLN A 193 20.93 14.54 -3.95
C GLN A 193 20.68 14.69 -2.45
N ALA A 194 19.70 13.98 -1.88
CA ALA A 194 19.46 13.97 -0.44
C ALA A 194 20.62 13.33 0.33
N LEU A 195 21.15 12.20 -0.19
CA LEU A 195 22.34 11.53 0.37
C LEU A 195 23.55 12.48 0.38
N TYR A 196 23.84 13.16 -0.73
CA TYR A 196 24.98 14.07 -0.84
C TYR A 196 24.81 15.39 -0.07
N ARG A 197 23.57 15.85 0.14
CA ARG A 197 23.32 17.03 0.99
C ARG A 197 23.57 16.74 2.47
N GLY A 198 23.42 15.48 2.90
CA GLY A 198 23.59 15.05 4.30
C GLY A 198 25.02 14.67 4.70
N HIS A 199 25.90 14.34 3.74
CA HIS A 199 27.28 13.96 4.01
C HIS A 199 28.25 15.06 3.53
N ARG A 200 29.05 15.63 4.44
CA ARG A 200 30.17 16.50 4.05
C ARG A 200 31.10 15.66 3.16
N VAL A 201 31.44 16.22 1.99
CA VAL A 201 32.22 15.56 0.92
C VAL A 201 33.55 14.99 1.42
N GLU A 202 34.05 15.46 2.55
CA GLU A 202 35.29 14.98 3.17
C GLU A 202 35.18 13.63 3.91
N GLU A 203 34.00 13.20 4.37
CA GLU A 203 33.85 11.98 5.21
C GLU A 203 33.67 10.68 4.41
N ILE A 204 33.24 10.75 3.14
CA ILE A 204 32.99 9.57 2.29
C ILE A 204 34.29 9.08 1.58
N SER A 205 35.40 9.82 1.68
CA SER A 205 36.65 9.45 1.01
C SER A 205 37.42 8.29 1.68
N ARG A 206 36.85 7.66 2.73
CA ARG A 206 37.49 6.58 3.48
C ARG A 206 36.58 5.39 3.80
N SER A 207 35.84 4.87 2.83
CA SER A 207 35.45 3.44 2.82
C SER A 207 34.65 3.07 1.57
N ASP A 208 35.06 1.96 0.96
CA ASP A 208 34.33 1.12 0.00
C ASP A 208 34.21 1.55 -1.46
N ALA A 209 34.67 0.63 -2.32
CA ALA A 209 34.56 0.65 -3.78
C ALA A 209 33.11 0.76 -4.31
N GLY A 210 32.10 0.56 -3.45
CA GLY A 210 30.69 0.77 -3.77
C GLY A 210 30.29 2.25 -3.90
N ALA A 211 30.86 3.14 -3.06
CA ALA A 211 30.53 4.57 -3.06
C ALA A 211 31.03 5.28 -4.34
N ILE A 212 32.22 4.89 -4.83
CA ILE A 212 32.80 5.41 -6.07
C ILE A 212 31.91 5.06 -7.28
N ASN A 213 31.40 3.82 -7.32
CA ASN A 213 30.55 3.35 -8.41
C ASN A 213 29.17 4.03 -8.42
N LEU A 214 28.56 4.26 -7.26
CA LEU A 214 27.31 5.04 -7.18
C LEU A 214 27.52 6.49 -7.62
N SER A 215 28.61 7.12 -7.20
CA SER A 215 28.96 8.51 -7.57
C SER A 215 29.07 8.68 -9.08
N LYS A 216 29.85 7.81 -9.73
CA LYS A 216 30.05 7.83 -11.18
C LYS A 216 28.75 7.57 -11.93
N THR A 217 27.93 6.64 -11.44
CA THR A 217 26.64 6.28 -12.03
C THR A 217 25.66 7.46 -11.97
N SER A 218 25.53 8.10 -10.81
CA SER A 218 24.67 9.27 -10.63
C SER A 218 25.09 10.44 -11.51
N LEU A 219 26.41 10.71 -11.60
CA LEU A 219 26.94 11.78 -12.45
C LEU A 219 26.67 11.51 -13.94
N SER A 220 26.82 10.25 -14.37
CA SER A 220 26.59 9.84 -15.75
C SER A 220 25.12 10.01 -16.16
N ILE A 221 24.19 9.62 -15.29
CA ILE A 221 22.75 9.81 -15.52
C ILE A 221 22.40 11.30 -15.56
N SER A 222 22.95 12.09 -14.64
CA SER A 222 22.74 13.55 -14.59
C SER A 222 23.18 14.22 -15.90
N ASN A 223 24.35 13.82 -16.42
CA ASN A 223 24.85 14.31 -17.70
C ASN A 223 23.93 13.91 -18.87
N ILE A 224 23.47 12.65 -18.93
CA ILE A 224 22.54 12.21 -19.98
C ILE A 224 21.25 13.03 -19.95
N ILE A 225 20.70 13.30 -18.77
CA ILE A 225 19.49 14.13 -18.63
C ILE A 225 19.74 15.56 -19.09
N HIS A 226 20.87 16.16 -18.70
CA HIS A 226 21.24 17.50 -19.14
C HIS A 226 21.36 17.57 -20.67
N GLN A 227 22.04 16.60 -21.29
CA GLN A 227 22.20 16.52 -22.73
C GLN A 227 20.87 16.26 -23.46
N SER A 228 20.01 15.40 -22.91
CA SER A 228 18.66 15.15 -23.42
C SER A 228 17.80 16.40 -23.43
N ARG A 229 17.85 17.19 -22.35
CA ARG A 229 17.11 18.47 -22.27
C ARG A 229 17.65 19.49 -23.25
N LEU A 230 18.97 19.67 -23.31
CA LEU A 230 19.61 20.61 -24.24
C LEU A 230 19.27 20.33 -25.71
N HIS A 231 19.14 19.06 -26.08
CA HIS A 231 18.92 18.65 -27.46
C HIS A 231 17.48 18.24 -27.78
N GLY A 232 16.55 18.36 -26.82
CA GLY A 232 15.14 17.96 -27.00
C GLY A 232 14.95 16.46 -27.29
N ARG A 233 15.82 15.60 -26.76
CA ARG A 233 15.82 14.14 -27.02
C ARG A 233 15.34 13.36 -25.82
N LYS A 234 14.61 12.27 -26.06
CA LYS A 234 14.24 11.30 -25.02
C LYS A 234 15.33 10.25 -24.91
N SER A 235 15.77 9.95 -23.69
CA SER A 235 16.78 8.94 -23.40
C SER A 235 16.26 7.95 -22.37
N ILE A 236 16.51 6.67 -22.62
CA ILE A 236 16.24 5.58 -21.67
C ILE A 236 17.59 5.09 -21.16
N CYS A 237 17.79 5.05 -19.85
CA CYS A 237 19.01 4.57 -19.22
C CYS A 237 18.75 3.23 -18.55
N PHE A 238 19.47 2.19 -18.95
CA PHE A 238 19.42 0.88 -18.30
C PHE A 238 20.57 0.75 -17.32
N LEU A 239 20.23 0.54 -16.04
CA LEU A 239 21.19 0.35 -14.97
C LEU A 239 21.30 -1.12 -14.62
N THR A 240 22.49 -1.68 -14.82
CA THR A 240 22.83 -3.05 -14.40
C THR A 240 23.88 -2.95 -13.31
N GLY A 241 23.74 -3.77 -12.26
CA GLY A 241 24.77 -3.87 -11.21
C GLY A 241 25.64 -5.09 -11.44
N VAL A 242 26.90 -5.02 -11.01
CA VAL A 242 27.85 -6.15 -11.06
C VAL A 242 27.26 -7.35 -10.27
N PRO A 243 27.27 -8.57 -10.81
CA PRO A 243 26.85 -9.76 -10.06
C PRO A 243 27.79 -10.00 -8.88
N GLY A 244 27.25 -10.25 -7.68
CA GLY A 244 28.03 -10.71 -6.53
C GLY A 244 28.15 -9.78 -5.31
N ALA A 245 27.55 -8.59 -5.30
CA ALA A 245 27.49 -7.73 -4.10
C ALA A 245 26.26 -7.98 -3.20
N GLY A 246 25.74 -9.22 -3.17
CA GLY A 246 24.59 -9.59 -2.32
C GLY A 246 23.21 -9.38 -2.95
N LYS A 247 23.02 -9.77 -4.22
CA LYS A 247 21.72 -9.75 -4.89
C LYS A 247 21.05 -11.13 -4.86
N ASN A 248 20.02 -11.26 -4.04
CA ASN A 248 18.78 -11.90 -4.48
C ASN A 248 17.65 -10.90 -4.26
N SER A 249 16.82 -10.72 -5.29
CA SER A 249 15.57 -9.95 -5.31
C SER A 249 15.68 -8.42 -5.45
N SER A 250 15.77 -7.96 -6.71
CA SER A 250 14.94 -6.84 -7.17
C SER A 250 14.92 -6.82 -8.70
N ARG A 251 13.78 -7.28 -9.24
CA ARG A 251 13.36 -7.02 -10.61
C ARG A 251 13.37 -5.52 -10.89
N SER A 252 13.79 -5.18 -12.10
CA SER A 252 13.77 -3.87 -12.74
C SER A 252 12.59 -2.98 -12.34
N LYS A 253 12.86 -1.85 -11.68
CA LYS A 253 11.93 -0.70 -11.65
C LYS A 253 12.16 0.15 -12.90
N LEU A 254 11.23 0.07 -13.85
CA LEU A 254 11.09 1.03 -14.96
C LEU A 254 10.69 2.39 -14.37
N GLY A 255 11.49 3.42 -14.63
CA GLY A 255 11.06 4.81 -14.50
C GLY A 255 10.79 5.37 -15.89
N GLU A 256 9.52 5.48 -16.28
CA GLU A 256 9.13 6.37 -17.38
C GLU A 256 9.06 7.80 -16.84
N PHE A 257 9.89 8.69 -17.37
CA PHE A 257 9.72 10.13 -17.16
C PHE A 257 8.80 10.68 -18.26
N LYS A 258 7.59 11.12 -17.88
CA LYS A 258 6.74 11.99 -18.69
C LYS A 258 6.77 13.41 -18.12
N SER A 259 7.25 14.35 -18.94
CA SER A 259 6.76 15.72 -19.02
C SER A 259 6.83 16.12 -20.48
#